data_AF-A0A932KVM9-F1
#
_entry.id   AF-A0A932KVM9-F1
#
_cell.length_a   1.000
_cell.length_b   1.000
_cell.length_c   1.000
_cell.angle_alpha   90.00
_cell.angle_beta   90.00
_cell.angle_gamma   90.00
#
_symmetry.space_group_name_H-M   'P 1'
#
loop_
_entity.id
_entity.type
_entity.pdbx_description
1 polymer ?
#
loop_
_entity_poly.entity_id
_entity_poly.type
_entity_poly.pdbx_seq_one_letter_code
_entity_poly.pdbx_strand_id
1 'polypeptide(L)'
;MRRRDPSAWDKARGRGPSADWTTIRTLIPYLWPPGEPGLRLRVVVSMLFLVAAKGIGVGVPLLYKQAVDRLSIQPVTLPLALLLAYGLARILGGTFGELRDIVFVKVAQRAIRSVGLGVFQHLHRLGLRFHLDRQTGGVSRAIERGTKGIEFLLQFMLFNILPTFLEIGLVTAVLWSLYDSTYALITAATIALYIAFTLGVTEWRTKY
;
A
#
# COMPACT_ATOMS: atom_id res chain seq x y z
N MET A 1 -1.87 17.32 44.98
CA MET A 1 -2.13 17.13 43.54
C MET A 1 -1.19 16.06 42.98
N ARG A 2 -1.66 14.82 42.79
CA ARG A 2 -0.86 13.73 42.18
C ARG A 2 -0.81 13.96 40.66
N ARG A 3 0.39 14.26 40.12
CA ARG A 3 0.66 14.19 38.68
C ARG A 3 0.30 12.77 38.21
N ARG A 4 -0.79 12.62 37.46
CA ARG A 4 -1.09 11.36 36.77
C ARG A 4 0.03 11.13 35.77
N ASP A 5 0.78 10.04 35.98
CA ASP A 5 1.88 9.63 35.13
C ASP A 5 1.37 9.41 33.68
N PRO A 6 1.88 10.18 32.68
CA PRO A 6 1.53 10.00 31.28
C PRO A 6 1.86 8.59 30.73
N SER A 7 2.77 7.86 31.38
CA SER A 7 3.18 6.51 30.95
C SER A 7 2.10 5.43 31.12
N ALA A 8 1.06 5.70 31.92
CA ALA A 8 -0.05 4.78 32.15
C ALA A 8 -0.93 4.58 30.90
N TRP A 9 -0.92 5.52 29.95
CA TRP A 9 -1.67 5.43 28.68
C TRP A 9 -0.98 4.57 27.61
N ASP A 10 0.32 4.33 27.76
CA ASP A 10 1.13 3.58 26.79
C ASP A 10 1.15 2.09 27.13
N LYS A 11 1.16 1.72 28.42
CA LYS A 11 1.16 0.30 28.85
C LYS A 11 -0.13 -0.45 28.52
N ALA A 12 -1.25 0.24 28.27
CA ALA A 12 -2.53 -0.38 27.94
C ALA A 12 -2.72 -0.71 26.44
N ARG A 13 -1.73 -0.43 25.58
CA ARG A 13 -1.86 -0.54 24.11
C ARG A 13 -0.91 -1.55 23.46
N GLY A 14 -0.45 -2.56 24.21
CA GLY A 14 0.03 -3.82 23.62
C GLY A 14 -1.13 -4.56 22.94
N ARG A 15 -1.60 -4.03 21.82
CA ARG A 15 -2.76 -4.51 21.09
C ARG A 15 -2.26 -5.46 19.99
N GLY A 16 -2.62 -6.74 20.09
CA GLY A 16 -2.23 -7.76 19.12
C GLY A 16 -2.82 -7.54 17.71
N PRO A 17 -2.49 -8.40 16.73
CA PRO A 17 -2.80 -8.21 15.30
C PRO A 17 -4.27 -7.87 14.97
N SER A 18 -5.21 -8.32 15.80
CA SER A 18 -6.65 -8.07 15.65
C SER A 18 -7.05 -6.59 15.83
N ALA A 19 -6.30 -5.82 16.61
CA ALA A 19 -6.56 -4.39 16.82
C ALA A 19 -6.05 -3.52 15.67
N ASP A 20 -4.96 -3.92 15.02
CA ASP A 20 -4.42 -3.23 13.85
C ASP A 20 -5.38 -3.35 12.66
N TRP A 21 -5.94 -4.56 12.47
CA TRP A 21 -6.99 -4.78 11.47
C TRP A 21 -8.24 -3.92 11.71
N THR A 22 -8.64 -3.80 12.97
CA THR A 22 -9.77 -2.94 13.35
C THR A 22 -9.51 -1.47 13.01
N THR A 23 -8.27 -1.01 13.20
CA THR A 23 -7.83 0.35 12.87
C THR A 23 -7.77 0.58 11.35
N ILE A 24 -7.32 -0.40 10.58
CA ILE A 24 -7.36 -0.31 9.10
C ILE A 24 -8.81 -0.22 8.61
N ARG A 25 -9.71 -1.02 9.20
CA ARG A 25 -11.13 -1.04 8.82
C ARG A 25 -11.84 0.29 9.11
N THR A 26 -11.43 1.03 10.14
CA THR A 26 -11.98 2.37 10.41
C THR A 26 -11.54 3.42 9.40
N LEU A 27 -10.47 3.17 8.62
CA LEU A 27 -9.98 4.09 7.58
C LEU A 27 -10.64 3.88 6.22
N ILE A 28 -11.18 2.68 5.94
CA ILE A 28 -11.87 2.34 4.67
C ILE A 28 -13.00 3.32 4.31
N PRO A 29 -13.87 3.76 5.25
CA PRO A 29 -14.94 4.71 4.93
C PRO A 29 -14.44 6.06 4.40
N TYR A 30 -13.21 6.46 4.73
CA TYR A 30 -12.61 7.70 4.24
C TYR A 30 -12.07 7.58 2.80
N LEU A 31 -11.71 6.35 2.37
CA LEU A 31 -11.41 6.05 0.97
C LEU A 31 -12.68 5.91 0.13
N TRP A 32 -13.74 5.35 0.71
CA TRP A 32 -15.01 5.06 0.03
C TRP A 32 -16.22 5.71 0.71
N PRO A 33 -16.34 7.04 0.69
CA PRO A 33 -17.43 7.73 1.35
C PRO A 33 -18.79 7.44 0.66
N PRO A 34 -19.88 7.29 1.44
CA PRO A 34 -21.24 7.32 0.92
C PRO A 34 -21.61 8.71 0.40
N GLY A 35 -22.12 8.79 -0.84
CA GLY A 35 -22.60 10.03 -1.45
C GLY A 35 -21.68 10.70 -2.47
N GLU A 36 -20.47 10.18 -2.71
CA GLU A 36 -19.50 10.80 -3.63
C GLU A 36 -19.06 9.86 -4.76
N PRO A 37 -19.89 9.67 -5.80
CA PRO A 37 -19.61 8.71 -6.87
C PRO A 37 -18.29 9.01 -7.60
N GLY A 38 -17.93 10.30 -7.76
CA GLY A 38 -16.68 10.69 -8.40
C GLY A 38 -15.43 10.26 -7.63
N LEU A 39 -15.49 10.13 -6.29
CA LEU A 39 -14.34 9.65 -5.51
C LEU A 39 -14.20 8.13 -5.64
N ARG A 40 -15.32 7.41 -5.57
CA ARG A 40 -15.37 5.96 -5.77
C ARG A 40 -14.85 5.57 -7.15
N LEU A 41 -15.26 6.30 -8.19
CA LEU A 41 -14.76 6.11 -9.54
C LEU A 41 -13.24 6.27 -9.61
N ARG A 42 -12.67 7.28 -8.95
CA ARG A 42 -11.21 7.46 -8.91
C ARG A 42 -10.49 6.31 -8.22
N VAL A 43 -11.04 5.80 -7.11
CA VAL A 43 -10.51 4.60 -6.45
C VAL A 43 -10.51 3.41 -7.42
N VAL A 44 -11.63 3.15 -8.08
CA VAL A 44 -11.74 2.06 -9.06
C VAL A 44 -10.75 2.24 -10.21
N VAL A 45 -10.66 3.44 -10.79
CA VAL A 45 -9.72 3.76 -11.88
C VAL A 45 -8.26 3.57 -11.42
N SER A 46 -7.89 4.01 -10.22
CA SER A 46 -6.57 3.75 -9.65
C SER A 46 -6.32 2.25 -9.48
N MET A 47 -7.30 1.47 -9.02
CA MET A 47 -7.17 0.02 -8.91
C MET A 47 -7.02 -0.66 -10.28
N LEU A 48 -7.69 -0.17 -11.32
CA LEU A 48 -7.52 -0.68 -12.68
C LEU A 48 -6.12 -0.38 -13.20
N PHE A 49 -5.61 0.84 -13.03
CA PHE A 49 -4.23 1.18 -13.37
C PHE A 49 -3.22 0.35 -12.59
N LEU A 50 -3.49 0.06 -11.31
CA LEU A 50 -2.65 -0.80 -10.50
C LEU A 50 -2.55 -2.22 -11.08
N VAL A 51 -3.69 -2.84 -11.39
CA VAL A 51 -3.75 -4.19 -11.96
C VAL A 51 -3.06 -4.22 -13.32
N ALA A 52 -3.29 -3.21 -14.17
CA ALA A 52 -2.62 -3.09 -15.46
C ALA A 52 -1.09 -2.95 -15.31
N ALA A 53 -0.62 -2.07 -14.42
CA ALA A 53 0.81 -1.87 -14.17
C ALA A 53 1.49 -3.16 -13.71
N LYS A 54 0.88 -3.88 -12.75
CA LYS A 54 1.44 -5.15 -12.24
C LYS A 54 1.34 -6.29 -13.24
N GLY A 55 0.23 -6.39 -13.98
CA GLY A 55 0.07 -7.37 -15.06
C GLY A 55 1.14 -7.19 -16.14
N ILE A 56 1.40 -5.95 -16.57
CA ILE A 56 2.49 -5.65 -17.51
C ILE A 56 3.84 -5.95 -16.87
N GLY A 57 4.06 -5.58 -15.61
CA GLY A 57 5.31 -5.87 -14.90
C GLY A 57 5.67 -7.35 -14.90
N VAL A 58 4.69 -8.23 -14.67
CA VAL A 58 4.86 -9.69 -14.73
C VAL A 58 4.97 -10.20 -16.17
N GLY A 59 4.35 -9.52 -17.15
CA GLY A 59 4.46 -9.85 -18.57
C GLY A 59 5.79 -9.45 -19.23
N VAL A 60 6.48 -8.43 -18.71
CA VAL A 60 7.75 -7.93 -19.27
C VAL A 60 8.84 -9.02 -19.35
N PRO A 61 9.08 -9.84 -18.31
CA PRO A 61 9.99 -10.99 -18.40
C PRO A 61 9.59 -12.01 -19.48
N LEU A 62 8.29 -12.21 -19.73
CA LEU A 62 7.82 -13.14 -20.76
C LEU A 62 8.11 -12.62 -22.17
N LEU A 63 7.92 -11.32 -22.41
CA LEU A 63 8.32 -10.68 -23.66
C LEU A 63 9.84 -10.76 -23.87
N TYR A 64 10.60 -10.56 -22.80
CA TYR A 64 12.05 -10.69 -22.84
C TYR A 64 12.48 -12.11 -23.18
N LYS A 65 11.86 -13.12 -22.55
CA LYS A 65 12.07 -14.54 -22.87
C LYS A 65 11.85 -14.80 -24.36
N GLN A 66 10.72 -14.37 -24.93
CA GLN A 66 10.43 -14.57 -26.35
C GLN A 66 11.45 -13.89 -27.27
N ALA A 67 11.96 -12.72 -26.90
CA ALA A 67 12.98 -12.03 -27.67
C ALA A 67 14.30 -12.82 -27.69
N VAL A 68 14.70 -13.38 -26.54
CA VAL A 68 15.91 -14.23 -26.42
C VAL A 68 15.73 -15.53 -27.20
N ASP A 69 14.60 -16.23 -27.03
CA ASP A 69 14.32 -17.51 -27.70
C ASP A 69 14.38 -17.38 -29.23
N ARG A 70 13.86 -16.28 -29.80
CA ARG A 70 13.91 -16.02 -31.25
C ARG A 70 15.33 -15.75 -31.75
N LEU A 71 16.11 -15.01 -30.97
CA LEU A 71 17.49 -14.68 -31.30
C LEU A 71 18.39 -15.94 -31.27
N SER A 72 18.09 -16.89 -30.39
CA SER A 72 18.82 -18.16 -30.32
C SER A 72 18.64 -19.06 -31.56
N ILE A 73 17.51 -18.97 -32.26
CA ILE A 73 17.22 -19.80 -33.45
C ILE A 73 17.73 -19.12 -34.75
N GLN A 74 17.50 -17.82 -34.89
CA GLN A 74 17.88 -17.04 -36.08
C GLN A 74 18.65 -15.76 -35.68
N PRO A 75 19.94 -15.88 -35.34
CA PRO A 75 20.72 -14.76 -34.80
C PRO A 75 20.90 -13.59 -35.79
N VAL A 76 20.66 -13.84 -37.08
CA VAL A 76 20.81 -12.83 -38.15
C VAL A 76 19.59 -11.89 -38.23
N THR A 77 18.41 -12.32 -37.77
CA THR A 77 17.20 -11.49 -37.75
C THR A 77 16.98 -10.91 -36.37
N LEU A 78 17.33 -9.64 -36.18
CA LEU A 78 17.00 -8.94 -34.94
C LEU A 78 15.47 -8.82 -34.82
N PRO A 79 14.82 -9.37 -33.77
CA PRO A 79 13.38 -9.30 -33.62
C PRO A 79 12.97 -7.91 -33.12
N LEU A 80 13.16 -6.89 -33.95
CA LEU A 80 12.99 -5.47 -33.63
C LEU A 80 11.60 -5.19 -33.06
N ALA A 81 10.56 -5.83 -33.58
CA ALA A 81 9.20 -5.71 -33.07
C ALA A 81 9.05 -6.21 -31.60
N LEU A 82 9.74 -7.30 -31.22
CA LEU A 82 9.70 -7.81 -29.83
C LEU A 82 10.51 -6.91 -28.89
N LEU A 83 11.66 -6.39 -29.34
CA LEU A 83 12.46 -5.44 -28.56
C LEU A 83 11.70 -4.13 -28.32
N LEU A 84 11.03 -3.62 -29.36
CA LEU A 84 10.15 -2.45 -29.24
C LEU A 84 8.97 -2.75 -28.32
N ALA A 85 8.32 -3.91 -28.46
CA ALA A 85 7.22 -4.31 -27.58
C ALA A 85 7.68 -4.43 -26.11
N TYR A 86 8.86 -5.00 -25.85
CA TYR A 86 9.46 -5.05 -24.52
C TYR A 86 9.70 -3.65 -23.94
N GLY A 87 10.33 -2.76 -24.71
CA GLY A 87 10.62 -1.39 -24.28
C GLY A 87 9.33 -0.61 -24.00
N LEU A 88 8.36 -0.69 -24.91
CA LEU A 88 7.04 -0.08 -24.75
C LEU A 88 6.29 -0.64 -23.54
N ALA A 89 6.28 -1.96 -23.35
CA ALA A 89 5.66 -2.57 -22.18
C ALA A 89 6.29 -2.08 -20.88
N ARG A 90 7.63 -1.98 -20.81
CA ARG A 90 8.32 -1.47 -19.63
C ARG A 90 7.94 -0.02 -19.31
N ILE A 91 7.92 0.84 -20.33
CA ILE A 91 7.51 2.24 -20.18
C ILE A 91 6.05 2.31 -19.75
N LEU A 92 5.16 1.59 -20.44
CA LEU A 92 3.73 1.59 -20.19
C LEU A 92 3.38 1.08 -18.78
N GLY A 93 4.06 0.04 -18.31
CA GLY A 93 3.91 -0.45 -16.94
C GLY A 93 4.28 0.61 -15.89
N GLY A 94 5.39 1.32 -16.10
CA GLY A 94 5.77 2.47 -15.27
C GLY A 94 4.76 3.61 -15.35
N THR A 95 4.32 3.98 -16.55
CA THR A 95 3.32 5.03 -16.78
C THR A 95 2.00 4.73 -16.10
N PHE A 96 1.50 3.49 -16.13
CA PHE A 96 0.29 3.13 -15.38
C PHE A 96 0.49 3.21 -13.87
N GLY A 97 1.70 2.93 -13.36
CA GLY A 97 2.07 3.18 -11.97
C GLY A 97 1.94 4.67 -11.60
N GLU A 98 2.50 5.55 -12.41
CA GLU A 98 2.41 7.01 -12.19
C GLU A 98 0.98 7.52 -12.33
N LEU A 99 0.22 7.04 -13.34
CA LEU A 99 -1.17 7.41 -13.53
C LEU A 99 -2.05 6.98 -12.35
N ARG A 100 -1.83 5.77 -11.81
CA ARG A 100 -2.48 5.31 -10.57
C ARG A 100 -2.27 6.32 -9.45
N ASP A 101 -1.03 6.77 -9.26
CA ASP A 101 -0.65 7.67 -8.16
C ASP A 101 -1.25 9.06 -8.35
N ILE A 102 -1.21 9.60 -9.57
CA ILE A 102 -1.84 10.89 -9.93
C ILE A 102 -3.37 10.85 -9.72
N VAL A 103 -4.04 9.76 -10.09
CA VAL A 103 -5.49 9.65 -9.88
C VAL A 103 -5.81 9.54 -8.39
N PHE A 104 -5.00 8.80 -7.64
CA PHE A 104 -5.24 8.51 -6.24
C PHE A 104 -4.90 9.66 -5.30
N VAL A 105 -3.93 10.54 -5.64
CA VAL A 105 -3.53 11.65 -4.75
C VAL A 105 -4.72 12.50 -4.33
N LYS A 106 -5.70 12.70 -5.24
CA LYS A 106 -6.93 13.45 -4.93
C LYS A 106 -7.84 12.71 -3.94
N VAL A 107 -7.82 11.38 -3.94
CA VAL A 107 -8.54 10.55 -2.95
C VAL A 107 -7.84 10.66 -1.59
N ALA A 108 -6.53 10.46 -1.55
CA ALA A 108 -5.73 10.56 -0.32
C ALA A 108 -5.89 11.93 0.35
N GLN A 109 -5.71 13.02 -0.40
CA GLN A 109 -5.82 14.38 0.13
C GLN A 109 -7.23 14.70 0.64
N ARG A 110 -8.27 14.16 0.00
CA ARG A 110 -9.64 14.31 0.49
C ARG A 110 -9.86 13.54 1.80
N ALA A 111 -9.37 12.30 1.89
CA ALA A 111 -9.46 11.51 3.11
C ALA A 111 -8.79 12.24 4.29
N ILE A 112 -7.58 12.77 4.08
CA ILE A 112 -6.84 13.57 5.07
C ILE A 112 -7.64 14.80 5.49
N ARG A 113 -8.17 15.56 4.53
CA ARG A 113 -8.99 16.75 4.81
C ARG A 113 -10.22 16.38 5.63
N SER A 114 -10.91 15.30 5.28
CA SER A 114 -12.12 14.84 5.97
C SER A 114 -11.82 14.44 7.41
N VAL A 115 -10.75 13.68 7.63
CA VAL A 115 -10.31 13.29 8.97
C VAL A 115 -9.91 14.52 9.78
N GLY A 116 -9.09 15.40 9.20
CA GLY A 116 -8.65 16.64 9.86
C GLY A 116 -9.83 17.53 10.27
N LEU A 117 -10.83 17.70 9.40
CA LEU A 117 -12.03 18.47 9.69
C LEU A 117 -12.86 17.82 10.81
N GLY A 118 -13.04 16.49 10.77
CA GLY A 118 -13.77 15.76 11.81
C GLY A 118 -13.10 15.90 13.19
N VAL A 119 -11.77 15.79 13.25
CA VAL A 119 -11.01 15.99 14.48
C VAL A 119 -11.11 17.44 14.96
N PHE A 120 -11.01 18.42 14.06
CA PHE A 120 -11.15 19.83 14.39
C PHE A 120 -12.53 20.17 14.97
N GLN A 121 -13.60 19.67 14.34
CA GLN A 121 -14.98 19.85 14.82
C GLN A 121 -15.20 19.17 16.18
N HIS A 122 -14.66 17.95 16.36
CA HIS A 122 -14.74 17.26 17.64
C HIS A 122 -14.04 18.06 18.75
N LEU A 123 -12.87 18.63 18.47
CA LEU A 123 -12.15 19.47 19.42
C LEU A 123 -12.94 20.70 19.84
N HIS A 124 -13.61 21.38 18.90
CA HIS A 124 -14.43 22.57 19.22
C HIS A 124 -15.66 22.26 20.07
N ARG A 125 -16.12 21.00 20.08
CA ARG A 125 -17.25 20.56 20.90
C ARG A 125 -16.85 20.13 22.31
N LEU A 126 -15.55 20.08 22.62
CA LEU A 126 -15.07 19.74 23.95
C LEU A 126 -15.26 20.92 24.91
N GLY A 127 -15.49 20.61 26.18
CA GLY A 127 -15.72 21.64 27.20
C GLY A 127 -14.47 22.49 27.45
N LEU A 128 -14.68 23.72 27.95
CA LEU A 128 -13.62 24.68 28.26
C LEU A 128 -12.50 24.09 29.14
N ARG A 129 -12.84 23.21 30.08
CA ARG A 129 -11.86 22.49 30.91
C ARG A 129 -10.85 21.68 30.10
N PHE A 130 -11.26 21.06 28.99
CA PHE A 130 -10.33 20.37 28.09
C PHE A 130 -9.34 21.36 27.47
N HIS A 131 -9.83 22.51 27.00
CA HIS A 131 -9.00 23.54 26.37
C HIS A 131 -8.04 24.24 27.35
N LEU A 132 -8.44 24.41 28.61
CA LEU A 132 -7.59 25.00 29.66
C LEU A 132 -6.53 24.00 30.19
N ASP A 133 -6.86 22.71 30.25
CA ASP A 133 -5.96 21.68 30.79
C ASP A 133 -4.87 21.22 29.79
N ARG A 134 -4.99 21.52 28.49
CA ARG A 134 -4.10 20.99 27.43
C ARG A 134 -3.39 22.11 26.68
N GLN A 135 -2.10 21.92 26.42
CA GLN A 135 -1.31 22.83 25.59
C GLN A 135 -1.80 22.77 24.13
N THR A 136 -2.29 23.89 23.58
CA THR A 136 -2.80 23.99 22.20
C THR A 136 -1.78 23.50 21.16
N GLY A 137 -0.49 23.79 21.36
CA GLY A 137 0.59 23.28 20.49
C GLY A 137 0.81 21.76 20.60
N GLY A 138 0.55 21.15 21.76
CA GLY A 138 0.57 19.70 21.93
C GLY A 138 -0.58 19.01 21.19
N VAL A 139 -1.78 19.59 21.28
CA VAL A 139 -2.97 19.10 20.58
C VAL A 139 -2.80 19.25 19.06
N SER A 140 -2.37 20.41 18.58
CA SER A 140 -2.13 20.64 17.14
C SER A 140 -1.13 19.65 16.55
N ARG A 141 0.02 19.44 17.22
CA ARG A 141 1.01 18.42 16.80
C ARG A 141 0.47 17.00 16.83
N ALA A 142 -0.39 16.66 17.79
CA ALA A 142 -1.01 15.34 17.84
C ALA A 142 -1.95 15.11 16.64
N ILE A 143 -2.72 16.12 16.24
CA ILE A 143 -3.57 16.06 15.04
C ILE A 143 -2.72 15.94 13.79
N GLU A 144 -1.70 16.77 13.64
CA GLU A 144 -0.82 16.75 12.47
C GLU A 144 -0.12 15.39 12.32
N ARG A 145 0.42 14.84 13.41
CA ARG A 145 1.00 13.49 13.39
C ARG A 145 -0.03 12.41 13.11
N GLY A 146 -1.23 12.51 13.70
CA GLY A 146 -2.30 11.53 13.49
C GLY A 146 -2.81 11.51 12.04
N THR A 147 -3.03 12.69 11.45
CA THR A 147 -3.48 12.84 10.06
C THR A 147 -2.40 12.39 9.06
N LYS A 148 -1.12 12.75 9.29
CA LYS A 148 0.02 12.23 8.51
C LYS A 148 0.19 10.71 8.65
N GLY A 149 -0.03 10.16 9.84
CA GLY A 149 0.00 8.71 10.06
C GLY A 149 -1.10 7.99 9.27
N ILE A 150 -2.31 8.56 9.22
CA ILE A 150 -3.41 8.02 8.42
C ILE A 150 -3.10 8.08 6.92
N GLU A 151 -2.55 9.20 6.44
CA GLU A 151 -2.08 9.33 5.05
C GLU A 151 -1.08 8.22 4.71
N PHE A 152 -0.04 8.07 5.54
CA PHE A 152 0.99 7.07 5.37
C PHE A 152 0.38 5.66 5.33
N LEU A 153 -0.48 5.31 6.30
CA LEU A 153 -1.09 3.99 6.35
C LEU A 153 -1.96 3.70 5.11
N LEU A 154 -2.77 4.66 4.67
CA LEU A 154 -3.62 4.49 3.49
C LEU A 154 -2.79 4.29 2.22
N GLN A 155 -1.77 5.12 2.01
CA GLN A 155 -0.87 5.00 0.86
C GLN A 155 -0.06 3.70 0.92
N PHE A 156 0.49 3.37 2.09
CA PHE A 156 1.28 2.16 2.27
C PHE A 156 0.47 0.89 2.00
N MET A 157 -0.75 0.83 2.52
CA MET A 157 -1.65 -0.31 2.29
C MET A 157 -1.99 -0.49 0.80
N LEU A 158 -2.35 0.60 0.11
CA LEU A 158 -2.83 0.54 -1.27
C LEU A 158 -1.71 0.43 -2.31
N PHE A 159 -0.53 0.96 -2.02
CA PHE A 159 0.57 1.05 -2.99
C PHE A 159 1.76 0.14 -2.71
N ASN A 160 1.91 -0.34 -1.49
CA ASN A 160 2.95 -1.31 -1.16
C ASN A 160 2.33 -2.67 -0.85
N ILE A 161 1.45 -2.77 0.13
CA ILE A 161 0.94 -4.09 0.57
C ILE A 161 0.06 -4.76 -0.49
N LEU A 162 -1.02 -4.11 -0.91
CA LEU A 162 -1.96 -4.70 -1.87
C LEU A 162 -1.29 -5.06 -3.21
N PRO A 163 -0.46 -4.19 -3.81
CA PRO A 163 0.21 -4.51 -5.07
C PRO A 163 1.22 -5.63 -4.95
N THR A 164 1.90 -5.73 -3.80
CA THR A 164 2.87 -6.80 -3.54
C THR A 164 2.17 -8.15 -3.46
N PHE A 165 1.03 -8.26 -2.76
CA PHE A 165 0.25 -9.50 -2.75
C PHE A 165 -0.26 -9.88 -4.14
N LEU A 166 -0.74 -8.91 -4.91
CA LEU A 166 -1.17 -9.14 -6.28
C LEU A 166 -0.01 -9.61 -7.17
N GLU A 167 1.16 -9.00 -7.06
CA GLU A 167 2.36 -9.37 -7.80
C GLU A 167 2.86 -10.76 -7.43
N ILE A 168 2.91 -11.10 -6.15
CA ILE A 168 3.25 -12.45 -5.66
C ILE A 168 2.30 -13.49 -6.26
N GLY A 169 0.98 -13.22 -6.21
CA GLY A 169 -0.03 -14.10 -6.79
C GLY A 169 0.15 -14.29 -8.29
N LEU A 170 0.35 -13.21 -9.04
CA LEU A 170 0.59 -13.25 -10.48
C LEU A 170 1.87 -14.03 -10.82
N VAL A 171 2.98 -13.74 -10.16
CA VAL A 171 4.27 -14.44 -10.39
C VAL A 171 4.13 -15.93 -10.10
N THR A 172 3.50 -16.29 -8.98
CA THR A 172 3.30 -17.69 -8.60
C THR A 172 2.40 -18.42 -9.62
N ALA A 173 1.33 -17.77 -10.09
CA ALA A 173 0.46 -18.32 -11.12
C ALA A 173 1.19 -18.51 -12.47
N VAL A 174 2.01 -17.54 -12.88
CA VAL A 174 2.84 -17.66 -14.10
C VAL A 174 3.82 -18.82 -13.96
N LEU A 175 4.52 -18.92 -12.83
CA LEU A 175 5.46 -20.03 -12.59
C LEU A 175 4.75 -21.39 -12.61
N TRP A 176 3.59 -21.50 -11.98
CA TRP A 176 2.79 -22.73 -12.00
C TRP A 176 2.36 -23.13 -13.43
N SER A 177 2.05 -22.15 -14.28
CA SER A 177 1.58 -22.40 -15.64
C SER A 177 2.69 -22.72 -16.65
N LEU A 178 3.89 -22.13 -16.48
CA LEU A 178 4.99 -22.21 -17.46
C LEU A 178 6.12 -23.14 -17.03
N TYR A 179 6.23 -23.45 -15.74
CA TYR A 179 7.29 -24.27 -15.16
C TYR A 179 6.68 -25.39 -14.31
N ASP A 180 7.53 -26.31 -13.87
CA ASP A 180 7.10 -27.35 -12.93
C ASP A 180 6.62 -26.75 -11.60
N SER A 181 5.64 -27.41 -10.98
CA SER A 181 5.01 -26.99 -9.72
C SER A 181 6.01 -26.78 -8.58
N THR A 182 7.16 -27.46 -8.64
CA THR A 182 8.26 -27.29 -7.69
C THR A 182 8.76 -25.84 -7.64
N TYR A 183 8.86 -25.13 -8.77
CA TYR A 183 9.33 -23.74 -8.80
C TYR A 183 8.36 -22.80 -8.09
N ALA A 184 7.06 -22.94 -8.35
CA ALA A 184 6.02 -22.16 -7.69
C ALA A 184 6.03 -22.41 -6.17
N LEU A 185 6.21 -23.66 -5.74
CA LEU A 185 6.25 -24.04 -4.33
C LEU A 185 7.49 -23.48 -3.62
N ILE A 186 8.66 -23.55 -4.25
CA ILE A 186 9.89 -22.95 -3.70
C ILE A 186 9.73 -21.43 -3.57
N THR A 187 9.24 -20.74 -4.60
CA THR A 187 9.01 -19.29 -4.53
C THR A 187 8.03 -18.91 -3.42
N ALA A 188 6.90 -19.61 -3.31
CA ALA A 188 5.92 -19.38 -2.25
C ALA A 188 6.53 -19.63 -0.86
N ALA A 189 7.31 -20.70 -0.69
CA ALA A 189 8.00 -21.01 0.55
C ALA A 189 9.04 -19.95 0.92
N THR A 190 9.83 -19.46 -0.04
CA THR A 190 10.79 -18.38 0.18
C THR A 190 10.11 -17.10 0.65
N ILE A 191 8.99 -16.72 0.03
CA ILE A 191 8.21 -15.53 0.43
C ILE A 191 7.64 -15.72 1.84
N ALA A 192 7.05 -16.88 2.13
CA ALA A 192 6.49 -17.17 3.45
C ALA A 192 7.58 -17.13 4.54
N LEU A 193 8.75 -17.71 4.27
CA LEU A 193 9.89 -17.68 5.18
C LEU A 193 10.40 -16.25 5.38
N TYR A 194 10.51 -15.46 4.31
CA TYR A 194 10.90 -14.05 4.40
C TYR A 194 9.93 -13.26 5.30
N ILE A 195 8.62 -13.40 5.10
CA ILE A 195 7.60 -12.72 5.92
C ILE A 195 7.74 -13.15 7.39
N ALA A 196 7.80 -14.45 7.66
CA ALA A 196 7.91 -14.97 9.03
C ALA A 196 9.18 -14.48 9.73
N PHE A 197 10.32 -14.53 9.03
CA PHE A 197 11.60 -14.06 9.55
C PHE A 197 11.57 -12.56 9.82
N THR A 198 11.11 -11.75 8.86
CA THR A 198 11.05 -10.29 9.02
C THR A 198 10.14 -9.87 10.17
N LEU A 199 8.97 -10.50 10.32
CA LEU A 199 8.07 -10.20 11.44
C LEU A 199 8.71 -10.62 12.77
N GLY A 200 9.27 -11.83 12.86
CA GLY A 200 9.92 -12.31 14.06
C GLY A 200 11.10 -11.45 14.51
N VAL A 201 11.97 -11.05 13.58
CA VAL A 201 13.11 -10.16 13.87
C VAL A 201 12.64 -8.76 14.24
N THR A 202 11.61 -8.24 13.58
CA THR A 202 11.07 -6.90 13.86
C THR A 202 10.48 -6.85 15.27
N GLU A 203 9.65 -7.82 15.63
CA GLU A 203 9.06 -7.92 16.97
C GLU A 203 10.15 -8.08 18.04
N TRP A 204 11.15 -8.93 17.79
CA TRP A 204 12.29 -9.11 18.67
C TRP A 204 13.04 -7.79 18.89
N ARG A 205 13.38 -7.06 17.83
CA ARG A 205 14.09 -5.77 17.91
C ARG A 205 13.26 -4.66 18.59
N THR A 206 11.95 -4.74 18.59
CA THR A 206 11.12 -3.75 19.29
C THR A 206 10.91 -4.07 20.77
N LYS A 207 11.15 -5.32 21.16
CA LYS A 207 11.02 -5.80 22.54
C LYS A 207 12.27 -5.54 23.38
N TYR A 208 13.44 -5.46 22.74
CA TYR A 208 14.75 -5.21 23.34
C TYR A 208 15.32 -3.87 22.85
#